data_AF-A0A248UBD4-F1
#
_entry.id   AF-A0A248UBD4-F1
#
_cell.length_a   1.000
_cell.length_b   1.000
_cell.length_c   1.000
_cell.angle_alpha   90.00
_cell.angle_beta   90.00
_cell.angle_gamma   90.00
#
_symmetry.space_group_name_H-M   'P 1'
#
loop_
_entity.id
_entity.type
_entity.pdbx_description
1 polymer ?
#
loop_
_entity_poly.entity_id
_entity_poly.type
_entity_poly.pdbx_seq_one_letter_code
_entity_poly.pdbx_strand_id
1 'polypeptide(L)'
;MKPGDRIGLLFDRSAETYITLLAVMKVGAAYVPLATAFPEDRTALIIDDAAVKLVISLRAYLARVEQMLVPHILIDACATEISQHSNARSDVATGAANLDEICYLLYTSGTTGRPKGVLIRHQSFCNCLRVAAVSYGYKPSDRVCHGMTIAFDFSAEEYWVLCGSHHCNPRTTSVDSGGRRTGRFST
;
A
#
# COMPACT_ATOMS: atom_id res chain seq x y z
N MET A 1 -9.76 14.12 -0.16
CA MET A 1 -9.42 13.02 0.78
C MET A 1 -8.76 13.59 2.02
N LYS A 2 -8.95 12.99 3.20
CA LYS A 2 -8.22 13.29 4.44
C LYS A 2 -7.34 12.09 4.84
N PRO A 3 -6.27 12.30 5.62
CA PRO A 3 -5.50 11.20 6.18
C PRO A 3 -6.39 10.18 6.91
N GLY A 4 -6.12 8.89 6.73
CA GLY A 4 -6.89 7.79 7.32
C GLY A 4 -8.24 7.48 6.65
N ASP A 5 -8.63 8.21 5.59
CA ASP A 5 -9.75 7.81 4.74
C ASP A 5 -9.44 6.48 4.03
N ARG A 6 -10.46 5.61 3.86
CA ARG A 6 -10.30 4.31 3.20
C ARG A 6 -10.73 4.40 1.74
N ILE A 7 -9.85 3.97 0.84
CA ILE A 7 -10.09 3.91 -0.60
C ILE A 7 -10.08 2.45 -1.05
N GLY A 8 -11.20 1.98 -1.61
CA GLY A 8 -11.33 0.62 -2.15
C GLY A 8 -10.61 0.50 -3.49
N LEU A 9 -9.82 -0.56 -3.68
CA LEU A 9 -9.08 -0.81 -4.90
C LEU A 9 -9.55 -2.11 -5.55
N LEU A 10 -10.25 -2.01 -6.68
CA LEU A 10 -10.68 -3.17 -7.48
C LEU A 10 -9.81 -3.25 -8.74
N PHE A 11 -8.80 -4.11 -8.71
CA PHE A 11 -7.84 -4.27 -9.82
C PHE A 11 -7.39 -5.71 -9.96
N ASP A 12 -7.08 -6.11 -11.19
CA ASP A 12 -6.11 -7.18 -11.45
C ASP A 12 -4.70 -6.62 -11.47
N ARG A 13 -3.70 -7.50 -11.42
CA ARG A 13 -2.29 -7.12 -11.52
C ARG A 13 -2.01 -6.36 -12.82
N SER A 14 -1.62 -5.10 -12.67
CA SER A 14 -1.22 -4.23 -13.76
C SER A 14 -0.34 -3.07 -13.24
N ALA A 15 0.20 -2.26 -14.14
CA ALA A 15 0.95 -1.05 -13.76
C ALA A 15 0.05 -0.04 -13.01
N GLU A 16 -1.22 0.05 -13.42
CA GLU A 16 -2.25 0.91 -12.82
C GLU A 16 -2.50 0.57 -11.35
N THR A 17 -2.38 -0.71 -10.97
CA THR A 17 -2.46 -1.12 -9.56
C THR A 17 -1.38 -0.43 -8.74
N TYR A 18 -0.13 -0.48 -9.21
CA TYR A 18 1.00 0.11 -8.50
C TYR A 18 0.90 1.64 -8.42
N ILE A 19 0.52 2.28 -9.54
CA ILE A 19 0.28 3.72 -9.61
C ILE A 19 -0.81 4.12 -8.61
N THR A 20 -1.88 3.35 -8.51
CA THR A 20 -3.01 3.64 -7.61
C THR A 20 -2.63 3.44 -6.15
N LEU A 21 -1.91 2.36 -5.80
CA LEU A 21 -1.38 2.17 -4.44
C LEU A 21 -0.52 3.36 -4.00
N LEU A 22 0.39 3.82 -4.86
CA LEU A 22 1.20 5.02 -4.62
C LEU A 22 0.33 6.27 -4.44
N ALA A 23 -0.66 6.47 -5.30
CA ALA A 23 -1.53 7.65 -5.24
C ALA A 23 -2.31 7.72 -3.92
N VAL A 24 -2.89 6.59 -3.48
CA VAL A 24 -3.63 6.48 -2.21
C VAL A 24 -2.73 6.81 -1.02
N MET A 25 -1.53 6.22 -0.97
CA MET A 25 -0.58 6.50 0.11
C MET A 25 -0.07 7.94 0.10
N LYS A 26 0.16 8.53 -1.08
CA LYS A 26 0.62 9.93 -1.21
C LYS A 26 -0.40 10.94 -0.67
N VAL A 27 -1.69 10.66 -0.79
CA VAL A 27 -2.76 11.51 -0.22
C VAL A 27 -3.07 11.17 1.25
N GLY A 28 -2.28 10.28 1.87
CA GLY A 28 -2.41 9.88 3.28
C GLY A 28 -3.59 8.95 3.57
N ALA A 29 -4.23 8.42 2.54
CA ALA A 29 -5.35 7.50 2.68
C ALA A 29 -4.85 6.05 2.81
N ALA A 30 -5.69 5.20 3.39
CA ALA A 30 -5.45 3.77 3.48
C ALA A 30 -6.13 3.04 2.31
N TYR A 31 -5.41 2.14 1.65
CA TYR A 31 -6.03 1.33 0.61
C TYR A 31 -6.74 0.10 1.20
N VAL A 32 -7.86 -0.27 0.60
CA VAL A 32 -8.65 -1.46 0.94
C VAL A 32 -8.80 -2.31 -0.33
N PRO A 33 -7.99 -3.37 -0.48
CA PRO A 33 -8.05 -4.22 -1.66
C PRO A 33 -9.37 -4.97 -1.76
N LEU A 34 -10.02 -4.87 -2.92
CA LEU A 34 -11.23 -5.60 -3.29
C LEU A 34 -10.83 -6.55 -4.41
N ALA A 35 -10.55 -7.82 -4.10
CA ALA A 35 -10.12 -8.74 -5.15
C ALA A 35 -11.23 -8.98 -6.16
N THR A 36 -10.85 -9.06 -7.42
CA THR A 36 -11.77 -9.33 -8.55
C THR A 36 -12.41 -10.71 -8.45
N ALA A 37 -11.80 -11.65 -7.72
CA ALA A 37 -12.39 -12.95 -7.41
C ALA A 37 -13.41 -12.94 -6.26
N PHE A 38 -13.54 -11.85 -5.50
CA PHE A 38 -14.48 -11.81 -4.37
C PHE A 38 -15.94 -11.77 -4.88
N PRO A 39 -16.85 -12.51 -4.24
CA PRO A 39 -18.29 -12.33 -4.46
C PRO A 39 -18.77 -10.90 -4.15
N GLU A 40 -19.89 -10.50 -4.74
CA GLU A 40 -20.48 -9.15 -4.58
C GLU A 40 -20.89 -8.87 -3.12
N ASP A 41 -21.54 -9.83 -2.47
CA ASP A 41 -21.95 -9.76 -1.06
C ASP A 41 -20.76 -9.56 -0.12
N ARG A 42 -19.67 -10.30 -0.34
CA ARG A 42 -18.42 -10.12 0.40
C ARG A 42 -17.82 -8.74 0.16
N THR A 43 -17.85 -8.27 -1.08
CA THR A 43 -17.32 -6.94 -1.45
C THR A 43 -18.12 -5.84 -0.76
N ALA A 44 -19.44 -5.95 -0.73
CA ALA A 44 -20.33 -5.01 -0.05
C ALA A 44 -20.07 -4.97 1.47
N LEU A 45 -19.89 -6.14 2.11
CA LEU A 45 -19.55 -6.21 3.54
C LEU A 45 -18.22 -5.52 3.85
N ILE A 46 -17.20 -5.70 3.01
CA ILE A 46 -15.90 -5.05 3.17
C ILE A 46 -16.02 -3.53 3.01
N ILE A 47 -16.78 -3.08 2.01
CA ILE A 47 -17.01 -1.66 1.75
C ILE A 47 -17.69 -0.99 2.95
N ASP A 48 -18.70 -1.64 3.52
CA ASP A 48 -19.44 -1.14 4.68
C ASP A 48 -18.58 -1.15 5.96
N ASP A 49 -17.95 -2.28 6.29
CA ASP A 49 -17.11 -2.42 7.50
C ASP A 49 -15.90 -1.49 7.49
N ALA A 50 -15.23 -1.35 6.34
CA ALA A 50 -14.12 -0.40 6.19
C ALA A 50 -14.61 1.05 6.04
N ALA A 51 -15.91 1.29 5.92
CA ALA A 51 -16.48 2.59 5.56
C ALA A 51 -15.73 3.25 4.38
N VAL A 52 -15.60 2.52 3.28
CA VAL A 52 -14.88 2.97 2.07
C VAL A 52 -15.55 4.23 1.52
N LYS A 53 -14.75 5.28 1.28
CA LYS A 53 -15.27 6.57 0.78
C LYS A 53 -15.30 6.68 -0.74
N LEU A 54 -14.44 5.92 -1.41
CA LEU A 54 -14.23 5.97 -2.84
C LEU A 54 -13.67 4.61 -3.29
N VAL A 55 -14.14 4.10 -4.42
CA VAL A 55 -13.53 2.97 -5.11
C VAL A 55 -12.77 3.46 -6.33
N ILE A 56 -11.54 3.00 -6.52
CA ILE A 56 -10.75 3.26 -7.73
C ILE A 56 -10.59 1.95 -8.50
N SER A 57 -10.81 2.00 -9.81
CA SER A 57 -10.73 0.84 -10.70
C SER A 57 -10.45 1.26 -12.15
N LEU A 58 -10.70 0.35 -13.10
CA LEU A 58 -10.56 0.52 -14.55
C LEU A 58 -11.91 0.32 -15.24
N ARG A 59 -12.10 0.85 -16.46
CA ARG A 59 -13.34 0.68 -17.24
C ARG A 59 -13.75 -0.79 -17.43
N ALA A 60 -12.79 -1.71 -17.46
CA ALA A 60 -13.05 -3.15 -17.50
C ALA A 60 -13.95 -3.64 -16.34
N TYR A 61 -14.00 -2.89 -15.23
CA TYR A 61 -14.78 -3.18 -14.04
C TYR A 61 -15.99 -2.25 -13.85
N LEU A 62 -16.36 -1.44 -14.84
CA LEU A 62 -17.46 -0.46 -14.75
C LEU A 62 -18.75 -1.08 -14.20
N ALA A 63 -19.23 -2.16 -14.83
CA ALA A 63 -20.48 -2.81 -14.42
C ALA A 63 -20.46 -3.26 -12.95
N ARG A 64 -19.28 -3.67 -12.45
CA ARG A 64 -19.12 -4.11 -11.07
C ARG A 64 -19.07 -2.95 -10.08
N VAL A 65 -18.42 -1.83 -10.43
CA VAL A 65 -18.36 -0.66 -9.54
C VAL A 65 -19.67 0.14 -9.54
N GLU A 66 -20.47 0.09 -10.60
CA GLU A 66 -21.81 0.70 -10.65
C GLU A 66 -22.81 0.04 -9.70
N GLN A 67 -22.60 -1.24 -9.38
CA GLN A 67 -23.40 -1.96 -8.38
C GLN A 67 -23.00 -1.59 -6.94
N MET A 68 -21.86 -0.93 -6.73
CA MET A 68 -21.41 -0.52 -5.41
C MET A 68 -22.07 0.80 -5.03
N LEU A 69 -22.64 0.87 -3.82
CA LEU A 69 -23.27 2.09 -3.28
C LEU A 69 -22.25 3.11 -2.76
N VAL A 70 -21.12 3.28 -3.45
CA VAL A 70 -20.01 4.18 -3.10
C VAL A 70 -19.50 4.87 -4.37
N PRO A 71 -19.10 6.16 -4.31
CA PRO A 71 -18.49 6.83 -5.47
C PRO A 71 -17.32 6.04 -6.05
N HIS A 72 -17.14 6.09 -7.36
CA HIS A 72 -16.03 5.43 -8.02
C HIS A 72 -15.29 6.33 -9.02
N ILE A 73 -14.01 6.04 -9.25
CA ILE A 73 -13.18 6.65 -10.29
C ILE A 73 -12.59 5.52 -11.14
N LEU A 74 -12.68 5.68 -12.46
CA LEU A 74 -12.06 4.80 -13.44
C LEU A 74 -10.85 5.53 -14.02
N ILE A 75 -9.64 5.12 -13.63
CA ILE A 75 -8.44 5.94 -13.90
C ILE A 75 -8.04 5.97 -15.36
N ASP A 76 -8.31 4.88 -16.09
CA ASP A 76 -8.15 4.82 -17.55
C ASP A 76 -9.22 5.65 -18.27
N ALA A 77 -10.34 5.97 -17.60
CA ALA A 77 -11.32 6.92 -18.10
C ALA A 77 -10.92 8.37 -17.96
N CYS A 78 -10.18 8.69 -16.89
CA CYS A 78 -9.65 10.01 -16.63
C CYS A 78 -8.28 10.27 -17.26
N ALA A 79 -7.74 9.35 -18.08
CA ALA A 79 -6.37 9.44 -18.58
C ALA A 79 -6.02 10.78 -19.26
N THR A 80 -6.94 11.33 -20.07
CA THR A 80 -6.75 12.64 -20.72
C THR A 80 -6.68 13.78 -19.70
N GLU A 81 -7.58 13.81 -18.73
CA GLU A 81 -7.59 14.82 -17.66
C GLU A 81 -6.34 14.71 -16.79
N ILE A 82 -5.97 13.49 -16.39
CA ILE A 82 -4.74 13.22 -15.63
C ILE A 82 -3.51 13.74 -16.40
N SER A 83 -3.46 13.54 -17.71
CA SER A 83 -2.33 13.99 -18.55
C SER A 83 -2.18 15.51 -18.67
N GLN A 84 -3.22 16.28 -18.33
CA GLN A 84 -3.16 17.74 -18.31
C GLN A 84 -2.50 18.29 -17.04
N HIS A 85 -2.38 17.46 -15.99
CA HIS A 85 -1.67 17.84 -14.78
C HIS A 85 -0.14 17.79 -14.97
N SER A 86 0.56 18.59 -14.18
CA SER A 86 2.02 18.62 -14.19
C SER A 86 2.61 17.26 -13.80
N ASN A 87 3.57 16.79 -14.58
CA ASN A 87 4.41 15.64 -14.23
C ASN A 87 5.53 15.99 -13.24
N ALA A 88 5.64 17.26 -12.83
CA ALA A 88 6.57 17.64 -11.78
C ALA A 88 6.22 16.91 -10.48
N ARG A 89 7.23 16.71 -9.61
CA ARG A 89 6.99 16.15 -8.29
C ARG A 89 5.92 16.98 -7.59
N SER A 90 4.77 16.36 -7.38
CA SER A 90 3.69 16.98 -6.62
C SER A 90 4.19 17.29 -5.21
N ASP A 91 4.05 18.55 -4.85
CA ASP A 91 4.30 19.11 -3.53
C ASP A 91 3.09 18.95 -2.61
N VAL A 92 2.15 18.05 -2.94
CA VAL A 92 1.02 17.65 -2.06
C VAL A 92 1.62 17.27 -0.72
N ALA A 93 1.70 18.28 0.13
CA ALA A 93 2.28 18.24 1.44
C ALA A 93 1.18 17.64 2.30
N THR A 94 1.13 16.31 2.36
CA THR A 94 0.41 15.61 3.41
C THR A 94 1.17 15.76 4.74
N GLY A 95 1.53 16.99 5.12
CA GLY A 95 2.39 17.27 6.27
C GLY A 95 3.67 16.43 6.27
N ALA A 96 4.29 16.28 7.44
CA ALA A 96 5.22 15.18 7.65
C ALA A 96 4.41 13.87 7.62
N ALA A 97 4.90 12.85 6.91
CA ALA A 97 4.29 11.53 6.89
C ALA A 97 4.11 11.03 8.35
N ASN A 98 2.87 10.88 8.78
CA ASN A 98 2.56 10.33 10.09
C ASN A 98 2.58 8.80 10.01
N LEU A 99 3.64 8.19 10.55
CA LEU A 99 3.83 6.73 10.49
C LEU A 99 2.81 5.94 11.31
N ASP A 100 2.08 6.60 12.22
CA ASP A 100 1.01 5.99 13.01
C ASP A 100 -0.32 5.89 12.26
N GLU A 101 -0.43 6.56 11.10
CA GLU A 101 -1.60 6.45 10.22
C GLU A 101 -1.71 5.07 9.58
N ILE A 102 -2.93 4.75 9.19
CA ILE A 102 -3.27 3.50 8.53
C ILE A 102 -2.71 3.51 7.10
N CYS A 103 -1.96 2.47 6.76
CA CYS A 103 -1.44 2.23 5.41
C CYS A 103 -2.43 1.44 4.56
N TYR A 104 -2.96 0.34 5.12
CA TYR A 104 -3.96 -0.48 4.45
C TYR A 104 -4.80 -1.32 5.40
N LEU A 105 -5.93 -1.83 4.89
CA LEU A 105 -6.75 -2.82 5.57
C LEU A 105 -6.90 -4.07 4.70
N LEU A 106 -6.61 -5.23 5.25
CA LEU A 106 -6.83 -6.53 4.60
C LEU A 106 -7.92 -7.32 5.31
N TYR A 107 -8.73 -8.03 4.55
CA TYR A 107 -9.86 -8.78 5.08
C TYR A 107 -9.63 -10.27 5.02
N THR A 108 -9.74 -10.91 6.18
CA THR A 108 -9.60 -12.36 6.34
C THR A 108 -10.95 -13.03 6.54
N SER A 109 -11.05 -14.32 6.22
CA SER A 109 -12.22 -15.14 6.51
C SER A 109 -12.40 -15.24 8.02
N GLY A 110 -13.46 -14.65 8.57
CA GLY A 110 -13.79 -14.80 9.98
C GLY A 110 -14.40 -16.17 10.25
N THR A 111 -14.10 -16.75 11.42
CA THR A 111 -14.72 -18.00 11.89
C THR A 111 -16.24 -17.90 12.05
N THR A 112 -16.77 -16.69 12.17
CA THR A 112 -18.21 -16.37 12.27
C THR A 112 -18.87 -16.11 10.91
N GLY A 113 -18.17 -16.35 9.80
CA GLY A 113 -18.64 -16.08 8.44
C GLY A 113 -18.58 -14.62 8.00
N ARG A 114 -18.39 -13.67 8.92
CA ARG A 114 -18.16 -12.24 8.60
C ARG A 114 -16.67 -11.96 8.43
N PRO A 115 -16.25 -11.32 7.31
CA PRO A 115 -14.87 -10.89 7.13
C PRO A 115 -14.40 -9.97 8.27
N LYS A 116 -13.14 -10.08 8.67
CA LYS A 116 -12.53 -9.21 9.69
C LYS A 116 -11.43 -8.36 9.06
N GLY A 117 -11.53 -7.04 9.21
CA GLY A 117 -10.52 -6.10 8.76
C GLY A 117 -9.30 -6.09 9.68
N VAL A 118 -8.12 -6.33 9.11
CA VAL A 118 -6.82 -6.21 9.75
C VAL A 118 -6.19 -4.91 9.29
N LEU A 119 -6.06 -3.97 10.22
CA LEU A 119 -5.50 -2.64 9.99
C LEU A 119 -3.97 -2.68 10.16
N ILE A 120 -3.25 -2.24 9.14
CA ILE A 120 -1.79 -2.12 9.17
C ILE A 120 -1.39 -0.65 9.05
N ARG A 121 -0.57 -0.19 10.00
CA ARG A 121 0.01 1.16 10.02
C ARG A 121 1.27 1.25 9.17
N HIS A 122 1.59 2.46 8.71
CA HIS A 122 2.81 2.73 7.95
C HIS A 122 4.07 2.28 8.70
N GLN A 123 4.17 2.52 10.01
CA GLN A 123 5.32 2.10 10.80
C GLN A 123 5.56 0.59 10.75
N SER A 124 4.51 -0.22 10.99
CA SER A 124 4.60 -1.69 10.97
C SER A 124 4.97 -2.19 9.59
N PHE A 125 4.37 -1.60 8.56
CA PHE A 125 4.63 -1.92 7.16
C PHE A 125 6.09 -1.64 6.76
N CYS A 126 6.59 -0.42 7.01
CA CYS A 126 7.98 -0.06 6.73
C CYS A 126 8.98 -0.92 7.51
N ASN A 127 8.66 -1.24 8.77
CA ASN A 127 9.49 -2.13 9.58
C ASN A 127 9.60 -3.53 8.98
N CYS A 128 8.46 -4.11 8.55
CA CYS A 128 8.41 -5.42 7.91
C CYS A 128 9.26 -5.46 6.64
N LEU A 129 9.07 -4.49 5.74
CA LEU A 129 9.81 -4.42 4.47
C LEU A 129 11.32 -4.26 4.68
N ARG A 130 11.73 -3.45 5.65
CA ARG A 130 13.15 -3.27 5.99
C ARG A 130 13.77 -4.58 6.49
N VAL A 131 13.06 -5.31 7.34
CA VAL A 131 13.53 -6.62 7.84
C VAL A 131 13.59 -7.64 6.70
N ALA A 132 12.56 -7.72 5.85
CA ALA A 132 12.54 -8.61 4.68
C ALA A 132 13.70 -8.29 3.72
N ALA A 133 13.90 -7.02 3.37
CA ALA A 133 14.97 -6.57 2.48
C ALA A 133 16.36 -7.03 2.95
N VAL A 134 16.65 -6.86 4.25
CA VAL A 134 17.92 -7.28 4.84
C VAL A 134 18.03 -8.80 4.95
N SER A 135 16.96 -9.47 5.41
CA SER A 135 16.99 -10.91 5.71
C SER A 135 17.14 -11.76 4.45
N TYR A 136 16.53 -11.32 3.34
CA TYR A 136 16.63 -12.00 2.05
C TYR A 136 17.79 -11.48 1.18
N GLY A 137 18.47 -10.41 1.61
CA GLY A 137 19.64 -9.87 0.92
C GLY A 137 19.32 -9.18 -0.41
N TYR A 138 18.16 -8.54 -0.51
CA TYR A 138 17.71 -7.84 -1.73
C TYR A 138 18.66 -6.70 -2.12
N LYS A 139 18.98 -6.62 -3.41
CA LYS A 139 19.81 -5.60 -4.04
C LYS A 139 18.98 -4.73 -4.99
N PRO A 140 19.41 -3.49 -5.27
CA PRO A 140 18.73 -2.62 -6.24
C PRO A 140 18.62 -3.19 -7.65
N SER A 141 19.49 -4.14 -8.01
CA SER A 141 19.46 -4.84 -9.31
C SER A 141 18.45 -5.98 -9.38
N ASP A 142 17.87 -6.38 -8.25
CA ASP A 142 16.99 -7.54 -8.19
C ASP A 142 15.61 -7.21 -8.76
N ARG A 143 14.92 -8.25 -9.19
CA ARG A 143 13.57 -8.16 -9.74
C ARG A 143 12.66 -9.05 -8.93
N VAL A 144 11.52 -8.50 -8.52
CA VAL A 144 10.51 -9.23 -7.74
C VAL A 144 9.35 -9.56 -8.66
N CYS A 145 8.90 -10.82 -8.62
CA CYS A 145 7.69 -11.22 -9.31
C CYS A 145 6.47 -10.81 -8.47
N HIS A 146 5.47 -10.17 -9.08
CA HIS A 146 4.20 -9.89 -8.43
C HIS A 146 3.22 -11.03 -8.73
N GLY A 147 3.21 -12.05 -7.88
CA GLY A 147 2.38 -13.24 -8.06
C GLY A 147 1.06 -13.18 -7.31
N MET A 148 1.02 -12.46 -6.19
CA MET A 148 -0.14 -12.42 -5.31
C MET A 148 -1.16 -11.36 -5.72
N THR A 149 -2.39 -11.48 -5.21
CA THR A 149 -3.38 -10.40 -5.29
C THR A 149 -3.06 -9.35 -4.23
N ILE A 150 -3.35 -8.08 -4.51
CA ILE A 150 -3.24 -7.01 -3.52
C ILE A 150 -4.10 -7.23 -2.27
N ALA A 151 -5.10 -8.12 -2.34
CA ALA A 151 -5.92 -8.52 -1.20
C ALA A 151 -5.30 -9.60 -0.30
N PHE A 152 -4.05 -10.00 -0.57
CA PHE A 152 -3.28 -10.90 0.27
C PHE A 152 -2.03 -10.18 0.80
N ASP A 153 -1.67 -10.42 2.06
CA ASP A 153 -0.64 -9.66 2.78
C ASP A 153 0.76 -9.79 2.16
N PHE A 154 1.09 -10.98 1.65
CA PHE A 154 2.39 -11.22 1.01
C PHE A 154 2.63 -10.34 -0.23
N SER A 155 1.56 -9.86 -0.90
CA SER A 155 1.71 -8.90 -2.00
C SER A 155 2.38 -7.60 -1.56
N ALA A 156 2.20 -7.20 -0.29
CA ALA A 156 2.79 -5.99 0.25
C ALA A 156 4.33 -6.10 0.24
N GLU A 157 4.89 -7.28 0.46
CA GLU A 157 6.33 -7.50 0.26
C GLU A 157 6.69 -7.42 -1.23
N GLU A 158 5.95 -8.14 -2.08
CA GLU A 158 6.22 -8.19 -3.52
C GLU A 158 6.32 -6.79 -4.15
N TYR A 159 5.42 -5.88 -3.79
CA TYR A 159 5.37 -4.53 -4.35
C TYR A 159 6.43 -3.58 -3.79
N TRP A 160 6.87 -3.77 -2.54
CA TRP A 160 7.57 -2.69 -1.80
C TRP A 160 8.92 -3.07 -1.21
N VAL A 161 9.31 -4.35 -1.21
CA VAL A 161 10.56 -4.79 -0.56
C VAL A 161 11.81 -4.11 -1.12
N LEU A 162 11.82 -3.78 -2.43
CA LEU A 162 12.92 -3.05 -3.05
C LEU A 162 13.03 -1.60 -2.56
N CYS A 163 11.96 -0.99 -2.04
CA CYS A 163 12.06 0.31 -1.37
C CYS A 163 12.78 0.21 -0.01
N GLY A 164 12.71 -0.96 0.63
CA GLY A 164 13.39 -1.23 1.91
C GLY A 164 14.90 -1.43 1.79
N SER A 165 15.41 -1.82 0.61
CA SER A 165 16.85 -2.07 0.38
C SER A 165 17.68 -0.78 0.26
N HIS A 166 17.04 0.35 -0.05
CA HIS A 166 17.71 1.66 -0.18
C HIS A 166 18.12 2.30 1.15
N HIS A 167 17.69 1.78 2.30
CA HIS A 167 18.02 2.29 3.63
C HIS A 167 18.98 1.38 4.40
N CYS A 168 19.90 0.72 3.69
CA CYS A 168 21.01 0.01 4.31
C CYS A 168 22.12 0.99 4.78
N ASN A 169 21.85 1.69 5.88
CA ASN A 169 22.91 2.01 6.84
C ASN A 169 22.36 1.82 8.27
N PRO A 170 22.15 0.56 8.71
CA PRO A 170 22.30 0.32 10.13
C PRO A 170 23.74 0.73 10.42
N ARG A 171 23.97 1.76 11.25
CA ARG A 171 25.32 2.03 11.77
C ARG A 171 25.82 0.69 12.30
N THR A 172 26.71 0.06 11.55
CA THR A 172 27.47 -1.08 12.00
C THR A 172 28.31 -0.52 13.12
N THR A 173 27.83 -0.70 14.35
CA THR A 173 28.76 -0.72 15.47
C THR A 173 29.57 -1.99 15.23
N SER A 174 30.67 -1.85 14.50
CA SER A 174 31.70 -2.87 14.47
C SER A 174 32.15 -3.04 15.92
N VAL A 175 31.66 -4.08 16.57
CA VAL A 175 32.27 -4.56 17.80
C VAL A 175 33.55 -5.23 17.33
N ASP A 176 34.64 -4.48 17.39
CA ASP A 176 35.97 -5.04 17.21
C ASP A 176 36.18 -6.09 18.30
N SER A 177 36.97 -7.13 18.00
CA SER A 177 37.19 -8.32 18.85
C SER A 177 37.84 -8.05 20.22
N GLY A 178 37.98 -6.76 20.60
CA GLY A 178 38.43 -6.28 21.91
C GLY A 178 37.38 -5.53 22.75
N GLY A 179 36.09 -5.49 22.36
CA GLY A 179 35.01 -5.09 23.28
C GLY A 179 34.98 -3.62 23.76
N ARG A 180 35.55 -2.66 23.02
CA ARG A 180 35.42 -1.22 23.35
C ARG A 180 34.53 -0.48 22.35
N ARG A 181 33.47 0.16 22.86
CA ARG A 181 32.65 1.13 22.13
C ARG A 181 33.34 2.48 22.13
N THR A 182 33.76 2.98 20.97
CA THR A 182 34.22 4.37 20.82
C THR A 182 33.17 5.16 20.04
N GLY A 183 32.31 5.89 20.76
CA GLY A 183 31.45 6.91 20.17
C GLY A 183 32.17 8.26 20.23
N ARG A 184 32.49 8.83 19.06
CA ARG A 184 32.86 10.26 18.95
C ARG A 184 31.64 11.02 18.48
N PHE A 185 31.13 11.91 19.32
CA PHE A 185 30.19 12.95 18.92
C PHE A 185 30.98 14.11 18.32
N SER A 186 30.62 14.53 17.11
CA SER A 186 30.91 15.87 16.61
C SER A 186 29.58 16.49 16.19
N THR A 187 29.35 17.69 16.72
CA THR A 187 28.25 18.62 16.49
C THR A 187 27.95 18.88 15.02
#